data_AF-A0A397FV36-F1
#
_entry.id   AF-A0A397FV36-F1
#
_cell.length_a   1.000
_cell.length_b   1.000
_cell.length_c   1.000
_cell.angle_alpha   90.00
_cell.angle_beta   90.00
_cell.angle_gamma   90.00
#
_symmetry.space_group_name_H-M   'P 1'
#
loop_
_entity.id
_entity.type
_entity.pdbx_description
1 polymer ?
#
loop_
_entity_poly.entity_id
_entity_poly.type
_entity_poly.pdbx_seq_one_letter_code
_entity_poly.pdbx_strand_id
1 'polypeptide(L)'
;MTTHTHTHTHKVNSLEEIIVKAKEYANQEDKWDLERVFSKSDKTGKVRKDRIVLKNDKGETVKIYTKNFKFKKEVYQKWFDEVCNIFLESFKSDNQKKENKDNQEPRKEKQEPISSDVPAKNNKNDSSSIIWIIAIVLLVIVGFGVIYWYFKKKTN
;
A
#
# COMPACT_ATOMS: atom_id res chain seq x y z
N MET A 1 -14.00 -11.58 24.29
CA MET A 1 -13.56 -12.37 23.12
C MET A 1 -12.10 -12.06 22.88
N THR A 2 -11.20 -13.04 23.01
CA THR A 2 -9.79 -12.91 22.59
C THR A 2 -9.71 -13.21 21.10
N THR A 3 -9.44 -12.20 20.28
CA THR A 3 -9.22 -12.38 18.84
C THR A 3 -7.86 -13.03 18.64
N HIS A 4 -7.85 -14.32 18.28
CA HIS A 4 -6.62 -15.01 17.92
C HIS A 4 -6.19 -14.57 16.53
N THR A 5 -5.03 -13.91 16.44
CA THR A 5 -4.45 -13.50 15.15
C THR A 5 -3.98 -14.74 14.39
N HIS A 6 -4.75 -15.17 13.39
CA HIS A 6 -4.36 -16.29 12.53
C HIS A 6 -3.22 -15.86 11.58
N THR A 7 -2.08 -16.53 11.70
CA THR A 7 -0.95 -16.35 10.80
C THR A 7 -0.79 -17.56 9.88
N HIS A 8 -1.02 -17.37 8.59
CA HIS A 8 -0.80 -18.38 7.56
C HIS A 8 0.60 -18.24 6.96
N THR A 9 1.26 -19.37 6.70
CA THR A 9 2.67 -19.42 6.34
C THR A 9 2.85 -20.32 5.12
N HIS A 10 3.22 -19.73 3.98
CA HIS A 10 3.41 -20.42 2.71
C HIS A 10 4.89 -20.52 2.34
N LYS A 11 5.35 -21.75 2.17
CA LYS A 11 6.67 -22.06 1.60
C LYS A 11 6.54 -22.22 0.10
N VAL A 12 7.34 -21.49 -0.67
CA VAL A 12 7.43 -21.61 -2.13
C VAL A 12 8.85 -21.95 -2.56
N ASN A 13 9.03 -22.45 -3.78
CA ASN A 13 10.35 -22.90 -4.26
C ASN A 13 11.08 -21.84 -5.10
N SER A 14 10.36 -20.86 -5.65
CA SER A 14 10.93 -19.80 -6.49
C SER A 14 10.31 -18.43 -6.19
N LEU A 15 10.91 -17.37 -6.77
CA LEU A 15 10.37 -16.01 -6.67
C LEU A 15 9.10 -15.84 -7.51
N GLU A 16 9.03 -16.53 -8.65
CA GLU A 16 7.86 -16.57 -9.53
C GLU A 16 6.63 -17.13 -8.80
N GLU A 17 6.82 -18.17 -7.98
CA GLU A 17 5.74 -18.69 -7.12
C GLU A 17 5.27 -17.65 -6.10
N ILE A 18 6.13 -16.75 -5.62
CA ILE A 18 5.69 -15.64 -4.76
C ILE A 18 4.83 -14.65 -5.55
N ILE A 19 5.20 -14.34 -6.80
CA ILE A 19 4.40 -13.46 -7.67
C ILE A 19 3.01 -14.05 -7.90
N VAL A 20 2.92 -15.35 -8.19
CA VAL A 20 1.64 -16.03 -8.39
C VAL A 20 0.77 -15.89 -7.14
N LYS A 21 1.31 -16.18 -5.96
CA LYS A 21 0.57 -16.01 -4.70
C LYS A 21 0.21 -14.56 -4.42
N ALA A 22 1.09 -13.61 -4.71
CA ALA A 22 0.79 -12.19 -4.56
C ALA A 22 -0.43 -11.78 -5.41
N LYS A 23 -0.51 -12.26 -6.67
CA LYS A 23 -1.67 -12.03 -7.55
C LYS A 23 -2.94 -12.70 -7.00
N GLU A 24 -2.82 -13.94 -6.51
CA GLU A 24 -3.95 -14.64 -5.88
C GLU A 24 -4.52 -13.83 -4.71
N TYR A 25 -3.67 -13.33 -3.80
CA TYR A 25 -4.12 -12.54 -2.65
C TYR A 25 -4.60 -11.14 -3.03
N ALA A 26 -3.98 -10.48 -4.00
CA ALA A 26 -4.39 -9.15 -4.46
C ALA A 26 -5.78 -9.14 -5.14
N ASN A 27 -6.22 -10.29 -5.66
CA ASN A 27 -7.52 -10.47 -6.31
C ASN A 27 -8.61 -11.01 -5.36
N GLN A 28 -8.28 -11.35 -4.11
CA GLN A 28 -9.27 -11.80 -3.15
C GLN A 28 -10.13 -10.64 -2.65
N GLU A 29 -11.41 -10.92 -2.36
CA GLU A 29 -12.33 -9.92 -1.80
C GLU A 29 -11.89 -9.41 -0.42
N ASP A 30 -11.11 -10.21 0.31
CA ASP A 30 -10.66 -9.92 1.66
C ASP A 30 -9.61 -8.81 1.77
N LYS A 31 -9.30 -8.08 0.68
CA LYS A 31 -8.37 -6.94 0.62
C LYS A 31 -7.07 -7.17 1.40
N TRP A 32 -6.14 -7.83 0.73
CA TRP A 32 -4.81 -8.04 1.28
C TRP A 32 -3.86 -6.91 0.90
N ASP A 33 -3.33 -6.24 1.92
CA ASP A 33 -2.31 -5.22 1.78
C ASP A 33 -0.91 -5.80 1.95
N LEU A 34 0.02 -5.34 1.12
CA LEU A 34 1.44 -5.63 1.27
C LEU A 34 2.01 -4.83 2.45
N GLU A 35 2.13 -5.47 3.61
CA GLU A 35 2.67 -4.81 4.81
C GLU A 35 4.19 -4.66 4.73
N ARG A 36 4.88 -5.74 4.35
CA ARG A 36 6.35 -5.74 4.39
C ARG A 36 6.96 -6.77 3.45
N VAL A 37 8.00 -6.35 2.73
CA VAL A 37 8.94 -7.26 2.09
C VAL A 37 10.21 -7.28 2.92
N PHE A 38 10.54 -8.45 3.47
CA PHE A 38 11.80 -8.65 4.16
C PHE A 38 12.77 -9.34 3.23
N SER A 39 13.92 -8.69 3.04
CA SER A 39 15.12 -9.27 2.47
C SER A 39 16.22 -9.20 3.52
N LYS A 40 16.82 -10.34 3.87
CA LYS A 40 18.03 -10.37 4.71
C LYS A 40 19.23 -10.73 3.85
N SER A 41 20.06 -9.76 3.50
CA SER A 41 21.34 -10.01 2.84
C SER A 41 22.39 -10.54 3.82
N ASP A 42 23.31 -11.38 3.35
CA ASP A 42 24.52 -11.73 4.07
C ASP A 42 25.67 -10.77 3.77
N LYS A 43 26.80 -10.97 4.46
CA LYS A 43 28.01 -10.15 4.31
C LYS A 43 28.59 -10.18 2.89
N THR A 44 28.13 -11.10 2.03
CA THR A 44 28.54 -11.22 0.62
C THR A 44 27.55 -10.56 -0.35
N GLY A 45 26.52 -9.88 0.16
CA GLY A 45 25.47 -9.27 -0.65
C GLY A 45 24.43 -10.26 -1.18
N LYS A 46 24.46 -11.53 -0.74
CA LYS A 46 23.49 -12.56 -1.15
C LYS A 46 22.30 -12.56 -0.20
N VAL A 47 21.09 -12.56 -0.75
CA VAL A 47 19.86 -12.52 0.03
C VAL A 47 19.51 -13.89 0.61
N ARG A 48 19.49 -14.02 1.94
CA ARG A 48 19.32 -15.25 2.74
C ARG A 48 17.89 -15.57 3.18
N LYS A 49 17.01 -14.57 3.30
CA LYS A 49 15.60 -14.77 3.68
C LYS A 49 14.75 -13.73 2.99
N ASP A 50 13.96 -14.18 2.02
CA ASP A 50 12.95 -13.38 1.36
C ASP A 50 11.56 -13.85 1.79
N ARG A 51 10.81 -12.92 2.37
CA ARG A 51 9.39 -13.11 2.65
C ARG A 51 8.61 -11.86 2.33
N ILE A 52 7.43 -12.04 1.76
CA ILE A 52 6.40 -11.01 1.77
C ILE A 52 5.45 -11.30 2.93
N VAL A 53 5.00 -10.24 3.56
CA VAL A 53 4.00 -10.26 4.62
C VAL A 53 2.81 -9.47 4.11
N LEU A 54 1.67 -10.15 4.03
CA LEU A 54 0.39 -9.57 3.67
C LEU A 54 -0.49 -9.51 4.91
N LYS A 55 -1.28 -8.45 5.04
CA LYS A 55 -2.30 -8.32 6.08
C LYS A 55 -3.60 -7.87 5.47
N ASN A 56 -4.70 -8.31 6.04
CA ASN A 56 -6.02 -7.80 5.69
C ASN A 56 -6.64 -6.98 6.83
N ASP A 57 -7.76 -6.34 6.53
CA ASP A 57 -8.54 -5.53 7.48
C ASP A 57 -9.05 -6.33 8.70
N LYS A 58 -9.12 -7.66 8.57
CA LYS A 58 -9.51 -8.59 9.65
C LYS A 58 -8.35 -8.87 10.63
N GLY A 59 -7.16 -8.35 10.36
CA GLY A 59 -5.96 -8.57 11.16
C GLY A 59 -5.28 -9.92 10.91
N GLU A 60 -5.71 -10.68 9.90
CA GLU A 60 -5.05 -11.92 9.51
C GLU A 60 -3.72 -11.58 8.83
N THR A 61 -2.74 -12.47 9.00
CA THR A 61 -1.40 -12.27 8.43
C THR A 61 -1.00 -13.46 7.58
N VAL A 62 -0.60 -13.21 6.35
CA VAL A 62 -0.03 -14.22 5.45
C VAL A 62 1.45 -13.94 5.26
N LYS A 63 2.29 -14.95 5.45
CA LYS A 63 3.74 -14.90 5.22
C LYS A 63 4.10 -15.87 4.10
N ILE A 64 4.61 -15.36 2.98
CA ILE A 64 5.06 -16.19 1.85
C ILE A 64 6.58 -16.07 1.74
N TYR A 65 7.30 -17.19 1.71
CA TYR A 65 8.77 -17.22 1.67
C TYR A 65 9.29 -18.32 0.76
N THR A 66 10.34 -18.00 0.01
CA THR A 66 11.06 -18.95 -0.85
C THR A 66 11.92 -19.90 -0.03
N LYS A 67 12.19 -21.13 -0.52
CA LYS A 67 13.15 -22.08 0.07
C LYS A 67 14.57 -21.91 -0.47
N ASN A 68 14.72 -21.36 -1.67
CA ASN A 68 16.00 -21.21 -2.35
C ASN A 68 16.45 -19.75 -2.33
N PHE A 69 17.61 -19.48 -1.74
CA PHE A 69 18.03 -18.14 -1.30
C PHE A 69 19.36 -17.68 -1.90
N LYS A 70 19.47 -17.71 -3.23
CA LYS A 70 20.69 -17.22 -3.92
C LYS A 70 20.33 -16.50 -5.20
N PHE A 71 19.59 -15.41 -5.10
CA PHE A 71 19.29 -14.55 -6.24
C PHE A 71 20.33 -13.43 -6.36
N LYS A 72 20.62 -13.03 -7.61
CA LYS A 72 21.35 -11.79 -7.88
C LYS A 72 20.46 -10.60 -7.50
N LYS A 73 21.07 -9.48 -7.11
CA LYS A 73 20.36 -8.24 -6.73
C LYS A 73 19.39 -7.75 -7.80
N GLU A 74 19.75 -7.85 -9.07
CA GLU A 74 18.90 -7.43 -10.20
C GLU A 74 17.60 -8.26 -10.29
N VAL A 75 17.72 -9.58 -10.12
CA VAL A 75 16.57 -10.50 -10.10
C VAL A 75 15.65 -10.17 -8.93
N TYR A 76 16.24 -9.85 -7.76
CA TYR A 76 15.49 -9.43 -6.59
C TYR A 76 14.72 -8.13 -6.83
N GLN A 77 15.37 -7.10 -7.38
CA GLN A 77 14.75 -5.80 -7.60
C GLN A 77 13.57 -5.92 -8.56
N LYS A 78 13.75 -6.63 -9.68
CA LYS A 78 12.69 -6.86 -10.66
C LYS A 78 11.48 -7.57 -10.03
N TRP A 79 11.73 -8.62 -9.25
CA TRP A 79 10.68 -9.33 -8.53
C TRP A 79 9.96 -8.45 -7.52
N PHE A 80 10.69 -7.66 -6.74
CA PHE A 80 10.15 -6.75 -5.74
C PHE A 80 9.23 -5.70 -6.39
N ASP A 81 9.71 -5.10 -7.49
CA ASP A 81 8.94 -4.11 -8.25
C ASP A 81 7.65 -4.72 -8.79
N GLU A 82 7.70 -5.97 -9.27
CA GLU A 82 6.52 -6.69 -9.75
C GLU A 82 5.50 -6.94 -8.63
N VAL A 83 5.95 -7.40 -7.46
CA VAL A 83 5.08 -7.57 -6.28
C VAL A 83 4.43 -6.24 -5.89
N CYS A 84 5.21 -5.16 -5.83
CA CYS A 84 4.67 -3.85 -5.48
C CYS A 84 3.66 -3.35 -6.51
N ASN A 85 3.92 -3.55 -7.80
CA ASN A 85 3.03 -3.13 -8.87
C ASN A 85 1.67 -3.85 -8.80
N ILE A 86 1.66 -5.15 -8.48
CA ILE A 86 0.42 -5.93 -8.30
C ILE A 86 -0.48 -5.30 -7.24
N PHE A 87 0.05 -4.99 -6.05
CA PHE A 87 -0.75 -4.40 -4.97
C PHE A 87 -1.12 -2.95 -5.24
N LEU A 88 -0.26 -2.20 -5.94
CA LEU A 88 -0.58 -0.83 -6.36
C LEU A 88 -1.72 -0.78 -7.39
N GLU A 89 -1.75 -1.71 -8.35
CA GLU A 89 -2.83 -1.83 -9.34
C GLU A 89 -4.15 -2.25 -8.72
N SER A 90 -4.12 -3.19 -7.76
CA SER A 90 -5.30 -3.58 -6.98
C SER A 90 -5.89 -2.37 -6.24
N PHE A 91 -5.04 -1.58 -5.56
CA PHE A 91 -5.47 -0.36 -4.86
C PHE A 91 -6.06 0.71 -5.80
N LYS A 92 -5.46 0.92 -6.99
CA LYS A 92 -5.99 1.86 -7.99
C LYS A 92 -7.36 1.44 -8.50
N SER A 93 -7.55 0.14 -8.76
CA SER A 93 -8.82 -0.42 -9.25
C SER A 93 -9.94 -0.25 -8.22
N ASP A 94 -9.63 -0.45 -6.94
CA ASP A 94 -10.56 -0.24 -5.84
C ASP A 94 -10.99 1.23 -5.69
N ASN A 95 -10.06 2.17 -5.85
CA ASN A 95 -10.38 3.60 -5.78
C ASN A 95 -11.22 4.06 -6.97
N GLN A 96 -10.93 3.61 -8.19
CA GLN A 96 -11.76 3.92 -9.36
C GLN A 96 -13.20 3.36 -9.22
N LYS A 97 -13.36 2.18 -8.62
CA LYS A 97 -14.68 1.58 -8.39
C LYS A 97 -15.49 2.34 -7.35
N LYS A 98 -14.85 2.90 -6.32
CA LYS A 98 -15.51 3.79 -5.34
C LYS A 98 -15.93 5.11 -5.97
N GLU A 99 -15.02 5.75 -6.72
CA GLU A 99 -15.29 7.00 -7.41
C GLU A 99 -16.46 6.88 -8.41
N ASN A 100 -16.55 5.76 -9.14
CA ASN A 100 -17.67 5.50 -10.04
C ASN A 100 -19.00 5.22 -9.32
N LYS A 101 -18.99 4.63 -8.11
CA LYS A 101 -20.22 4.41 -7.32
C LYS A 101 -20.74 5.70 -6.71
N ASP A 102 -19.85 6.56 -6.23
CA ASP A 102 -20.21 7.85 -5.64
C ASP A 102 -20.71 8.84 -6.70
N ASN A 103 -20.26 8.70 -7.95
CA ASN A 103 -20.75 9.47 -9.11
C ASN A 103 -21.97 8.83 -9.82
N GLN A 104 -22.45 7.67 -9.37
CA GLN A 104 -23.64 6.98 -9.92
C GLN A 104 -24.79 6.82 -8.94
N GLU A 105 -24.89 7.65 -7.90
CA GLU A 105 -26.19 7.86 -7.27
C GLU A 105 -26.96 8.88 -8.15
N PRO A 106 -27.96 8.47 -8.96
CA PRO A 106 -28.89 9.44 -9.52
C PRO A 106 -29.63 9.99 -8.31
N ARG A 107 -29.23 11.18 -7.87
CA ARG A 107 -30.01 11.97 -6.93
C ARG A 107 -31.40 12.08 -7.55
N LYS A 108 -32.34 11.26 -7.09
CA LYS A 108 -33.76 11.51 -7.31
C LYS A 108 -34.03 12.81 -6.57
N GLU A 109 -33.96 13.93 -7.29
CA GLU A 109 -34.56 15.17 -6.84
C GLU A 109 -36.06 14.90 -6.66
N LYS A 110 -36.44 14.59 -5.42
CA LYS A 110 -37.78 14.92 -4.92
C LYS A 110 -37.78 16.44 -4.74
N GLN A 111 -38.37 17.16 -5.70
CA GLN A 111 -38.84 18.52 -5.44
C GLN A 111 -40.11 18.41 -4.59
N GLU A 112 -40.00 18.70 -3.31
CA GLU A 112 -41.14 19.14 -2.49
C GLU A 112 -40.89 20.61 -2.08
N PRO A 113 -41.96 21.44 -2.04
CA PRO A 113 -41.83 22.88 -1.86
C PRO A 113 -41.28 23.25 -0.48
N ILE A 114 -40.37 24.21 -0.51
CA ILE A 114 -39.58 24.74 0.59
C ILE A 114 -40.46 25.53 1.56
N SER A 115 -40.39 25.21 2.85
CA SER A 115 -40.61 26.21 3.91
C SER A 115 -39.69 25.99 5.12
N SER A 116 -38.79 26.98 5.26
CA SER A 116 -38.25 27.66 6.45
C SER A 116 -37.65 26.92 7.66
N ASP A 117 -36.48 27.46 8.04
CA ASP A 117 -35.81 27.47 9.35
C ASP A 117 -35.03 26.23 9.83
N VAL A 118 -33.84 26.01 9.25
CA VAL A 118 -32.74 25.25 9.85
C VAL A 118 -31.39 25.91 9.49
N PRO A 119 -30.42 26.08 10.42
CA PRO A 119 -29.23 26.87 10.17
C PRO A 119 -28.29 26.17 9.18
N ALA A 120 -27.90 26.90 8.13
CA ALA A 120 -26.96 26.45 7.13
C ALA A 120 -25.55 26.32 7.73
N LYS A 121 -25.18 25.11 8.15
CA LYS A 121 -23.76 24.75 8.35
C LYS A 121 -23.18 24.36 7.00
N ASN A 122 -22.78 25.39 6.28
CA ASN A 122 -22.11 25.30 4.98
C ASN A 122 -20.73 24.65 5.19
N ASN A 123 -20.61 23.34 4.98
CA ASN A 123 -19.31 22.69 4.82
C ASN A 123 -18.71 23.15 3.50
N LYS A 124 -18.14 24.36 3.53
CA LYS A 124 -17.11 24.75 2.57
C LYS A 124 -15.97 23.78 2.79
N ASN A 125 -15.67 22.95 1.78
CA ASN A 125 -14.40 22.27 1.71
C ASN A 125 -13.31 23.31 1.96
N ASP A 126 -12.66 23.23 3.12
CA ASP A 126 -11.58 24.12 3.51
C ASP A 126 -10.45 23.94 2.49
N SER A 127 -10.42 24.78 1.46
CA SER A 127 -9.28 24.90 0.54
C SER A 127 -7.97 25.16 1.29
N SER A 128 -8.07 25.67 2.53
CA SER A 128 -6.98 25.77 3.50
C SER A 128 -6.37 24.40 3.81
N SER A 129 -7.18 23.38 4.11
CA SER A 129 -6.70 22.05 4.52
C SER A 129 -5.86 21.35 3.45
N ILE A 130 -6.19 21.55 2.17
CA ILE A 130 -5.41 20.99 1.04
C ILE A 130 -4.05 21.70 0.92
N ILE A 131 -4.02 23.02 1.11
CA ILE A 131 -2.77 23.81 1.05
C ILE A 131 -1.81 23.40 2.18
N TRP A 132 -2.32 23.14 3.38
CA TRP A 132 -1.50 22.64 4.50
C TRP A 132 -0.90 21.26 4.23
N ILE A 133 -1.64 20.35 3.60
CA ILE A 133 -1.14 19.02 3.22
C ILE A 133 0.01 19.14 2.21
N ILE A 134 -0.15 19.98 1.18
CA ILE A 134 0.90 20.21 0.17
C ILE A 134 2.16 20.81 0.80
N ALA A 135 2.01 21.76 1.72
CA ALA A 135 3.14 22.37 2.43
C ALA A 135 3.94 21.35 3.26
N ILE A 136 3.26 20.42 3.94
CA ILE A 136 3.93 19.36 4.72
C ILE A 136 4.72 18.41 3.79
N VAL A 137 4.15 18.04 2.64
CA VAL A 137 4.83 17.16 1.67
C VAL A 137 6.10 17.83 1.13
N LEU A 138 6.05 19.14 0.82
CA LEU A 138 7.22 19.88 0.34
C LEU A 138 8.33 19.97 1.41
N LEU A 139 7.96 20.18 2.68
CA LEU A 139 8.93 20.21 3.79
C LEU A 139 9.65 18.87 3.97
N VAL A 140 8.94 17.75 3.81
CA VAL A 140 9.54 16.42 3.89
C VAL A 140 10.56 16.21 2.77
N ILE A 141 10.23 16.59 1.53
CA ILE A 141 11.13 16.44 0.37
C ILE A 141 12.41 17.27 0.56
N VAL A 142 12.27 18.52 1.01
CA VAL A 142 13.43 19.39 1.28
C VAL A 142 14.28 18.84 2.42
N GLY A 143 13.65 18.35 3.50
CA GLY A 143 14.34 17.72 4.63
C GLY A 143 15.17 16.50 4.20
N PHE A 144 14.60 15.62 3.38
CA PHE A 144 15.32 14.48 2.82
C PHE A 144 16.51 14.90 1.93
N GLY A 145 16.35 15.96 1.13
CA GLY A 145 17.43 16.52 0.32
C GLY A 145 18.61 17.03 1.14
N VAL A 146 18.32 17.76 2.23
CA VAL A 146 19.37 18.29 3.15
C VAL A 146 20.08 17.15 3.87
N ILE A 147 19.34 16.16 4.37
CA ILE A 147 19.92 14.98 5.03
C ILE A 147 20.80 14.20 4.06
N TYR A 148 20.32 13.95 2.84
CA TYR A 148 21.08 13.27 1.80
C TYR A 148 22.37 14.03 1.43
N TRP A 149 22.30 15.36 1.30
CA TRP A 149 23.47 16.20 1.02
C TRP A 149 24.48 16.17 2.17
N TYR A 150 24.03 16.23 3.42
CA TYR A 150 24.89 16.15 4.60
C TYR A 150 25.67 14.83 4.66
N PHE A 151 25.00 13.70 4.41
CA PHE A 151 25.67 12.39 4.35
C PHE A 151 26.63 12.29 3.18
N LYS A 152 26.26 12.84 2.01
CA LYS A 152 27.13 12.85 0.83
C LYS A 152 28.43 13.64 1.06
N LYS A 153 28.36 14.77 1.78
CA LYS A 153 29.53 15.62 2.07
C LYS A 153 30.53 14.99 3.05
N LYS A 154 30.10 14.04 3.89
CA LYS A 154 30.96 13.36 4.89
C LYS A 154 31.77 12.19 4.30
N THR A 155 31.55 11.86 3.03
CA THR A 155 32.18 10.69 2.38
C THR A 155 33.28 11.07 1.38
N ASN A 156 33.59 12.36 1.27
CA ASN A 156 34.76 12.92 0.60
C ASN A 156 35.59 13.70 1.62
#